data_AF-A0A923Z5D2-F1
#
_entry.id   AF-A0A923Z5D2-F1
#
_cell.length_a   1.000
_cell.length_b   1.000
_cell.length_c   1.000
_cell.angle_alpha   90.00
_cell.angle_beta   90.00
_cell.angle_gamma   90.00
#
_symmetry.space_group_name_H-M   'P 1'
#
loop_
_entity.id
_entity.type
_entity.pdbx_description
1 polymer ?
#
loop_
_entity_poly.entity_id
_entity_poly.type
_entity_poly.pdbx_seq_one_letter_code
_entity_poly.pdbx_strand_id
1 'polypeptide(L)'
;MTVDQGVDLRLLDQFRLDAFAEHSGVSHDMLASAACSARVDSRMIEIASQHLRFCATCMGEGFHAVLFQFTPIQHCPIHHVHLLDACISCRQKIPYRLNASFAARPFACPHCAHPLLPDPTALVRQRQSTTSHDAIMNWQRFLATYVYWYAEGTHTWRDDAGRFLDRENIPAILSMARRLSFIGALQRLLDDPPPLPIFTMSEALPLGMTMQNLSGVITAPPAFSRQHWPRFHTRRFLNLCRRYLRFCDRLEQLNTPRQLEVTKWWRKSWEGAISRQFDATSEFEFPPFGIAEWACYSVLPHRLLKRPVIQQRLGLNFEQDLRSTWQAWNNVLTHLDSRSRHALHPYLVPPRACWLTTPTFASGSP
;
A
#
# COMPACT_ATOMS: atom_id res chain seq x y z
N MET A 1 27.75 5.32 -31.17
CA MET A 1 28.02 4.05 -30.47
C MET A 1 27.16 4.03 -29.22
N THR A 2 26.07 3.27 -29.22
CA THR A 2 25.09 3.23 -28.12
C THR A 2 25.60 2.33 -27.00
N VAL A 3 25.83 2.92 -25.84
CA VAL A 3 26.27 2.24 -24.61
C VAL A 3 25.14 1.31 -24.12
N ASP A 4 25.37 0.01 -24.24
CA ASP A 4 25.11 -1.03 -23.23
C ASP A 4 23.64 -1.28 -22.80
N GLN A 5 22.91 -2.11 -23.57
CA GLN A 5 21.59 -2.65 -23.18
C GLN A 5 21.77 -3.90 -22.27
N GLY A 6 22.05 -3.69 -20.99
CA GLY A 6 22.04 -4.75 -19.98
C GLY A 6 20.62 -5.21 -19.59
N VAL A 7 20.54 -6.40 -18.98
CA VAL A 7 19.29 -7.01 -18.46
C VAL A 7 18.82 -6.24 -17.22
N ASP A 8 17.55 -5.88 -17.15
CA ASP A 8 16.95 -5.17 -16.01
C ASP A 8 16.74 -6.13 -14.82
N LEU A 9 17.48 -5.92 -13.73
CA LEU A 9 17.43 -6.79 -12.55
C LEU A 9 16.13 -6.64 -11.74
N ARG A 10 15.27 -5.66 -12.06
CA ARG A 10 13.94 -5.55 -11.45
C ARG A 10 12.97 -6.60 -11.98
N LEU A 11 13.27 -7.20 -13.13
CA LEU A 11 12.37 -8.01 -13.93
C LEU A 11 12.91 -9.42 -14.12
N LEU A 12 12.03 -10.41 -14.07
CA LEU A 12 12.38 -11.81 -14.33
C LEU A 12 12.07 -12.29 -15.74
N ASP A 13 11.25 -11.55 -16.49
CA ASP A 13 10.85 -11.95 -17.85
C ASP A 13 12.02 -12.04 -18.83
N GLN A 14 13.15 -11.40 -18.51
CA GLN A 14 14.39 -11.47 -19.28
C GLN A 14 15.28 -12.66 -18.91
N PHE A 15 14.94 -13.42 -17.86
CA PHE A 15 15.71 -14.58 -17.40
C PHE A 15 15.02 -15.90 -17.79
N ARG A 16 15.80 -16.86 -18.26
CA ARG A 16 15.34 -18.25 -18.40
C ARG A 16 15.34 -18.92 -17.03
N LEU A 17 14.25 -18.75 -16.29
CA LEU A 17 14.13 -19.20 -14.89
C LEU A 17 14.40 -20.70 -14.73
N ASP A 18 13.90 -21.55 -15.63
CA ASP A 18 14.14 -23.01 -15.54
C ASP A 18 15.63 -23.34 -15.58
N ALA A 19 16.34 -22.73 -16.53
CA ALA A 19 17.78 -22.94 -16.69
C ALA A 19 18.56 -22.36 -15.49
N PHE A 20 18.09 -21.24 -14.94
CA PHE A 20 18.74 -20.61 -13.79
C PHE A 20 18.51 -21.41 -12.50
N ALA A 21 17.31 -21.93 -12.29
CA ALA A 21 16.97 -22.81 -11.18
C ALA A 21 17.78 -24.11 -11.23
N GLU A 22 17.87 -24.74 -12.40
CA GLU A 22 18.68 -25.94 -12.63
C GLU A 22 20.17 -25.70 -12.32
N HIS A 23 20.74 -24.60 -12.80
CA HIS A 23 22.17 -24.31 -12.61
C HIS A 23 22.52 -23.84 -11.18
N SER A 24 21.62 -23.09 -10.54
CA SER A 24 21.87 -22.53 -9.21
C SER A 24 21.43 -23.44 -8.07
N GLY A 25 20.57 -24.43 -8.34
CA GLY A 25 19.89 -25.22 -7.33
C GLY A 25 18.84 -24.44 -6.52
N VAL A 26 18.54 -23.20 -6.92
CA VAL A 26 17.56 -22.33 -6.26
C VAL A 26 16.18 -22.58 -6.84
N SER A 27 15.14 -22.68 -6.00
CA SER A 27 13.78 -22.93 -6.48
C SER A 27 13.23 -21.75 -7.29
N HIS A 28 12.27 -22.04 -8.17
CA HIS A 28 11.55 -21.01 -8.92
C HIS A 28 10.92 -19.96 -8.00
N ASP A 29 10.33 -20.36 -6.89
CA ASP A 29 9.70 -19.43 -5.94
C ASP A 29 10.72 -18.49 -5.31
N MET A 30 11.92 -18.99 -4.97
CA MET A 30 12.99 -18.16 -4.45
C MET A 30 13.51 -17.18 -5.51
N LEU A 31 13.68 -17.63 -6.76
CA LEU A 31 14.03 -16.75 -7.88
C LEU A 31 12.95 -15.68 -8.14
N ALA A 32 11.67 -16.08 -8.07
CA ALA A 32 10.53 -15.18 -8.20
C ALA A 32 10.53 -14.10 -7.12
N SER A 33 10.87 -14.47 -5.89
CA SER A 33 10.98 -13.55 -4.75
C SER A 33 12.19 -12.62 -4.80
N ALA A 34 13.17 -12.89 -5.68
CA ALA A 34 14.40 -12.12 -5.81
C ALA A 34 14.28 -10.90 -6.73
N ALA A 35 13.15 -10.72 -7.43
CA ALA A 35 12.91 -9.58 -8.32
C ALA A 35 11.72 -8.72 -7.89
N CYS A 36 11.69 -7.48 -8.38
CA CYS A 36 10.59 -6.56 -8.06
C CYS A 36 9.27 -6.98 -8.71
N SER A 37 9.35 -7.56 -9.91
CA SER A 37 8.20 -8.05 -10.65
C SER A 37 8.59 -9.17 -11.61
N ALA A 38 7.66 -10.10 -11.85
CA ALA A 38 7.80 -11.09 -12.91
C ALA A 38 7.61 -10.48 -14.32
N ARG A 39 6.89 -9.36 -14.45
CA ARG A 39 6.49 -8.76 -15.74
C ARG A 39 6.70 -7.24 -15.78
N VAL A 40 7.04 -6.72 -16.97
CA VAL A 40 7.20 -5.27 -17.26
C VAL A 40 5.92 -4.46 -17.05
N ASP A 41 4.75 -5.04 -17.30
CA ASP A 41 3.45 -4.36 -17.20
C ASP A 41 2.93 -4.19 -15.76
N SER A 42 3.67 -4.72 -14.78
CA SER A 42 3.31 -4.63 -13.37
C SER A 42 3.47 -3.22 -12.82
N ARG A 43 2.46 -2.77 -12.07
CA ARG A 43 2.49 -1.51 -11.31
C ARG A 43 3.61 -1.48 -10.25
N MET A 44 4.11 -2.63 -9.82
CA MET A 44 5.25 -2.73 -8.90
C MET A 44 6.51 -2.07 -9.49
N ILE A 45 6.67 -2.09 -10.82
CA ILE A 45 7.82 -1.48 -11.49
C ILE A 45 7.77 0.05 -11.43
N GLU A 46 6.58 0.66 -11.37
CA GLU A 46 6.42 2.12 -11.29
C GLU A 46 7.01 2.69 -9.99
N ILE A 47 7.07 1.87 -8.94
CA ILE A 47 7.62 2.26 -7.64
C ILE A 47 9.01 1.69 -7.38
N ALA A 48 9.57 0.89 -8.30
CA ALA A 48 10.89 0.31 -8.20
C ALA A 48 11.95 1.18 -8.91
N SER A 49 13.02 1.52 -8.18
CA SER A 49 14.15 2.31 -8.67
C SER A 49 14.91 1.58 -9.78
N GLN A 50 15.18 2.27 -10.88
CA GLN A 50 16.07 1.81 -11.96
C GLN A 50 17.56 1.77 -11.55
N HIS A 51 17.89 2.36 -10.42
CA HIS A 51 19.23 2.40 -9.86
C HIS A 51 19.32 1.52 -8.61
N LEU A 52 20.48 0.92 -8.37
CA LEU A 52 20.75 0.12 -7.19
C LEU A 52 20.58 0.96 -5.94
N ARG A 53 19.74 0.47 -5.03
CA ARG A 53 19.55 1.03 -3.70
C ARG A 53 19.96 0.00 -2.66
N PHE A 54 20.72 0.41 -1.68
CA PHE A 54 21.32 -0.55 -0.75
C PHE A 54 21.62 0.07 0.62
N CYS A 55 21.67 -0.79 1.63
CA CYS A 55 22.23 -0.47 2.94
C CYS A 55 23.73 -0.80 2.91
N ALA A 56 24.60 0.15 3.27
CA ALA A 56 26.05 -0.08 3.27
C ALA A 56 26.45 -1.21 4.22
N THR A 57 25.82 -1.31 5.39
CA THR A 57 26.07 -2.38 6.37
C THR A 57 25.67 -3.75 5.80
N CYS A 58 24.43 -3.89 5.31
CA CYS A 58 24.00 -5.13 4.66
C CYS A 58 24.90 -5.53 3.49
N MET A 59 25.25 -4.55 2.63
CA MET A 59 26.09 -4.82 1.47
C MET A 59 27.49 -5.28 1.90
N GLY A 60 28.06 -4.69 2.97
CA GLY A 60 29.34 -5.14 3.54
C GLY A 60 29.30 -6.56 4.10
N GLU A 61 28.11 -7.03 4.50
CA GLU A 61 27.86 -8.40 4.96
C GLU A 61 27.51 -9.37 3.82
N GLY A 62 27.57 -8.94 2.55
CA GLY A 62 27.21 -9.77 1.40
C GLY A 62 25.70 -9.91 1.18
N PHE A 63 24.88 -9.01 1.74
CA PHE A 63 23.43 -9.06 1.63
C PHE A 63 22.83 -7.89 0.86
N HIS A 64 21.87 -8.19 0.01
CA HIS A 64 20.96 -7.22 -0.60
C HIS A 64 19.55 -7.80 -0.62
N ALA A 65 18.56 -7.01 -0.19
CA ALA A 65 17.16 -7.36 -0.29
C ALA A 65 16.51 -6.64 -1.48
N VAL A 66 15.73 -7.36 -2.27
CA VAL A 66 14.91 -6.76 -3.34
C VAL A 66 14.00 -5.64 -2.83
N LEU A 67 13.58 -5.73 -1.57
CA LEU A 67 12.79 -4.71 -0.87
C LEU A 67 13.43 -3.31 -0.98
N PHE A 68 14.76 -3.22 -0.96
CA PHE A 68 15.49 -1.95 -1.03
C PHE A 68 15.28 -1.23 -2.37
N GLN A 69 14.93 -1.94 -3.43
CA GLN A 69 14.69 -1.35 -4.74
C GLN A 69 13.40 -0.53 -4.81
N PHE A 70 12.44 -0.73 -3.90
CA PHE A 70 11.19 0.02 -3.90
C PHE A 70 11.34 1.40 -3.27
N THR A 71 11.11 2.45 -4.04
CA THR A 71 11.23 3.86 -3.62
C THR A 71 10.44 4.25 -2.37
N PRO A 72 9.29 3.63 -2.03
CA PRO A 72 8.61 3.84 -0.75
C PRO A 72 9.41 3.37 0.47
N ILE A 73 10.29 2.38 0.30
CA ILE A 73 11.20 1.89 1.34
C ILE A 73 12.40 2.82 1.34
N GLN A 74 12.58 3.59 2.41
CA GLN A 74 13.64 4.60 2.53
C GLN A 74 14.75 4.18 3.50
N HIS A 75 14.42 3.32 4.46
CA HIS A 75 15.36 2.84 5.47
C HIS A 75 15.51 1.32 5.40
N CYS A 76 16.66 0.83 5.81
CA CYS A 76 16.92 -0.60 5.98
C CYS A 76 16.10 -1.12 7.19
N PRO A 77 15.23 -2.14 7.03
CA PRO A 77 14.51 -2.72 8.17
C PRO A 77 15.39 -3.44 9.20
N ILE A 78 16.64 -3.74 8.86
CA ILE A 78 17.58 -4.46 9.74
C ILE A 78 18.42 -3.47 10.55
N HIS A 79 18.89 -2.41 9.89
CA HIS A 79 19.88 -1.47 10.46
C HIS A 79 19.30 -0.09 10.75
N HIS A 80 18.05 0.18 10.35
CA HIS A 80 17.34 1.46 10.51
C HIS A 80 18.06 2.68 9.91
N VAL A 81 19.03 2.46 9.03
CA VAL A 81 19.75 3.52 8.30
C VAL A 81 19.11 3.80 6.95
N HIS A 82 19.26 5.03 6.47
CA HIS A 82 18.79 5.43 5.15
C HIS A 82 19.48 4.63 4.03
N LEU A 83 18.71 4.17 3.05
CA LEU A 83 19.24 3.46 1.89
C LEU A 83 19.99 4.42 0.97
N LEU A 84 21.17 4.02 0.53
CA LEU A 84 21.95 4.75 -0.46
C LEU A 84 21.41 4.45 -1.86
N ASP A 85 21.39 5.43 -2.76
CA ASP A 85 21.01 5.29 -4.17
C ASP A 85 22.15 5.63 -5.14
N ALA A 86 23.36 5.81 -4.60
CA ALA A 86 24.56 6.17 -5.31
C ALA A 86 25.81 5.56 -4.66
N CYS A 87 26.90 5.47 -5.43
CA CYS A 87 28.18 4.99 -4.93
C CYS A 87 28.72 5.86 -3.80
N ILE A 88 29.21 5.25 -2.71
CA ILE A 88 29.80 5.99 -1.57
C ILE A 88 31.06 6.76 -1.94
N SER A 89 31.81 6.28 -2.93
CA SER A 89 33.06 6.88 -3.39
C SER A 89 32.83 7.98 -4.43
N CYS A 90 32.21 7.65 -5.57
CA CYS A 90 32.07 8.60 -6.68
C CYS A 90 30.73 9.32 -6.76
N ARG A 91 29.75 8.99 -5.89
CA ARG A 91 28.40 9.58 -5.84
C ARG A 91 27.56 9.42 -7.11
N GLN A 92 28.03 8.67 -8.09
CA GLN A 92 27.26 8.33 -9.29
C GLN A 92 26.24 7.24 -8.98
N LYS A 93 25.06 7.34 -9.59
CA LYS A 93 24.01 6.31 -9.50
C LYS A 93 24.45 5.06 -10.25
N ILE A 94 24.23 3.91 -9.64
CA ILE A 94 24.61 2.61 -10.21
C ILE A 94 23.36 2.02 -10.89
N PRO A 95 23.37 1.78 -12.21
CA PRO A 95 22.24 1.14 -12.87
C PRO A 95 21.95 -0.23 -12.26
N TYR A 96 20.68 -0.54 -11.96
CA TYR A 96 20.29 -1.86 -11.45
C TYR A 96 20.08 -2.84 -12.61
N ARG A 97 21.18 -3.12 -13.31
CA ARG A 97 21.20 -3.93 -14.53
C ARG A 97 22.39 -4.88 -14.51
N LEU A 98 22.20 -6.04 -15.11
CA LEU A 98 23.26 -6.98 -15.40
C LEU A 98 23.76 -6.74 -16.83
N ASN A 99 25.02 -6.30 -16.96
CA ASN A 99 25.70 -6.12 -18.24
C ASN A 99 27.13 -6.69 -18.17
N ALA A 100 27.83 -6.68 -19.31
CA ALA A 100 29.20 -7.20 -19.39
C ALA A 100 30.16 -6.48 -18.43
N SER A 101 29.97 -5.18 -18.22
CA SER A 101 30.78 -4.39 -17.27
C SER A 101 30.60 -4.86 -15.82
N PHE A 102 29.37 -5.17 -15.42
CA PHE A 102 29.06 -5.74 -14.10
C PHE A 102 29.61 -7.16 -13.94
N ALA A 103 29.50 -7.99 -14.98
CA ALA A 103 30.04 -9.35 -14.96
C ALA A 103 31.57 -9.38 -14.86
N ALA A 104 32.26 -8.44 -15.50
CA ALA A 104 33.72 -8.33 -15.45
C ALA A 104 34.24 -7.90 -14.07
N ARG A 105 33.45 -7.11 -13.32
CA ARG A 105 33.79 -6.62 -11.97
C ARG A 105 32.56 -6.72 -11.06
N PRO A 106 32.23 -7.94 -10.59
CA PRO A 106 31.06 -8.15 -9.77
C PRO A 106 31.20 -7.38 -8.45
N PHE A 107 30.06 -6.89 -7.94
CA PHE A 107 29.99 -6.15 -6.68
C PHE A 107 30.87 -4.89 -6.63
N ALA A 108 31.11 -4.23 -7.76
CA ALA A 108 31.83 -2.96 -7.82
C ALA A 108 31.01 -1.87 -8.54
N CYS A 109 31.31 -0.61 -8.22
CA CYS A 109 30.72 0.51 -8.94
C CYS A 109 31.21 0.51 -10.41
N PRO A 110 30.31 0.54 -11.42
CA PRO A 110 30.72 0.54 -12.82
C PRO A 110 31.43 1.82 -13.25
N HIS A 111 31.29 2.92 -12.49
CA HIS A 111 31.86 4.22 -12.80
C HIS A 111 33.27 4.43 -12.24
N CYS A 112 33.54 3.96 -11.02
CA CYS A 112 34.82 4.19 -10.33
C CYS A 112 35.52 2.92 -9.84
N ALA A 113 34.94 1.74 -10.11
CA ALA A 113 35.43 0.44 -9.66
C ALA A 113 35.55 0.28 -8.13
N HIS A 114 35.04 1.22 -7.33
CA HIS A 114 35.02 1.07 -5.88
C HIS A 114 34.21 -0.17 -5.49
N PRO A 115 34.74 -1.06 -4.62
CA PRO A 115 34.04 -2.26 -4.19
C PRO A 115 32.79 -1.88 -3.40
N LEU A 116 31.64 -2.42 -3.79
CA LEU A 116 30.39 -2.34 -3.02
C LEU A 116 30.40 -3.38 -1.90
N LEU A 117 30.99 -4.54 -2.17
CA LEU A 117 31.26 -5.60 -1.21
C LEU A 117 32.77 -5.63 -0.90
N PRO A 118 33.22 -5.09 0.25
CA PRO A 118 34.65 -5.01 0.57
C PRO A 118 35.30 -6.39 0.77
N ASP A 119 34.54 -7.35 1.30
CA ASP A 119 35.01 -8.72 1.54
C ASP A 119 34.15 -9.73 0.77
N PRO A 120 34.61 -10.26 -0.37
CA PRO A 120 33.90 -11.27 -1.14
C PRO A 120 33.58 -12.54 -0.36
N THR A 121 34.35 -12.87 0.69
CA THR A 121 34.09 -14.03 1.53
C THR A 121 32.86 -13.86 2.43
N ALA A 122 32.34 -12.63 2.57
CA ALA A 122 31.09 -12.37 3.28
C ALA A 122 29.88 -13.07 2.63
N LEU A 123 29.88 -13.27 1.31
CA LEU A 123 28.83 -14.04 0.62
C LEU A 123 28.74 -15.48 1.14
N VAL A 124 29.88 -16.09 1.47
CA VAL A 124 29.95 -17.46 2.02
C VAL A 124 29.57 -17.49 3.50
N ARG A 125 29.80 -16.38 4.21
CA ARG A 125 29.53 -16.24 5.65
C ARG A 125 28.17 -15.61 5.95
N GLN A 126 27.33 -15.41 4.93
CA GLN A 126 26.05 -14.75 5.09
C GLN A 126 25.21 -15.47 6.14
N ARG A 127 25.08 -14.86 7.32
CA ARG A 127 24.29 -15.34 8.45
C ARG A 127 23.39 -14.20 8.88
N GLN A 128 22.20 -14.14 8.30
CA GLN A 128 21.15 -13.29 8.87
C GLN A 128 20.43 -14.04 9.97
N SER A 129 20.17 -13.33 11.06
CA SER A 129 19.29 -13.85 12.10
C SER A 129 17.88 -14.04 11.54
N THR A 130 17.12 -14.95 12.14
CA THR A 130 15.68 -15.11 11.83
C THR A 130 14.94 -13.78 11.99
N THR A 131 15.30 -12.97 12.99
CA THR A 131 14.71 -11.64 13.22
C THR A 131 14.95 -10.67 12.06
N SER A 132 16.15 -10.69 11.45
CA SER A 132 16.47 -9.83 10.30
C SER A 132 15.65 -10.21 9.06
N HIS A 133 15.44 -11.51 8.86
CA HIS A 133 14.60 -12.03 7.79
C HIS A 133 13.12 -11.64 8.01
N ASP A 134 12.61 -11.77 9.23
CA ASP A 134 11.23 -11.45 9.57
C ASP A 134 10.92 -9.96 9.35
N ALA A 135 11.83 -9.06 9.75
CA ALA A 135 11.66 -7.63 9.51
C ALA A 135 11.53 -7.28 8.01
N ILE A 136 12.41 -7.85 7.16
CA ILE A 136 12.34 -7.68 5.70
C ILE A 136 11.00 -8.20 5.16
N MET A 137 10.60 -9.40 5.57
CA MET A 137 9.37 -10.03 5.10
C MET A 137 8.12 -9.27 5.55
N ASN A 138 8.11 -8.75 6.77
CA ASN A 138 6.99 -7.94 7.29
C ASN A 138 6.82 -6.67 6.46
N TRP A 139 7.89 -5.90 6.25
CA TRP A 139 7.85 -4.68 5.44
C TRP A 139 7.53 -4.96 3.97
N GLN A 140 8.01 -6.08 3.43
CA GLN A 140 7.66 -6.51 2.08
C GLN A 140 6.17 -6.83 1.94
N ARG A 141 5.59 -7.61 2.86
CA ARG A 141 4.14 -7.89 2.90
C ARG A 141 3.32 -6.61 3.07
N PHE A 142 3.80 -5.71 3.92
CA PHE A 142 3.18 -4.40 4.12
C PHE A 142 3.13 -3.61 2.81
N LEU A 143 4.27 -3.42 2.14
CA LEU A 143 4.34 -2.73 0.85
C LEU A 143 3.45 -3.40 -0.20
N ALA A 144 3.50 -4.74 -0.32
CA ALA A 144 2.67 -5.51 -1.25
C ALA A 144 1.20 -5.16 -1.14
N THR A 145 0.73 -5.14 0.11
CA THR A 145 -0.67 -4.92 0.43
C THR A 145 -1.11 -3.56 -0.03
N TYR A 146 -0.27 -2.57 0.21
CA TYR A 146 -0.51 -1.22 -0.26
C TYR A 146 -0.45 -1.09 -1.77
N VAL A 147 0.53 -1.70 -2.43
CA VAL A 147 0.60 -1.65 -3.90
C VAL A 147 -0.62 -2.34 -4.49
N TYR A 148 -0.96 -3.54 -4.05
CA TYR A 148 -2.15 -4.25 -4.48
C TYR A 148 -3.42 -3.40 -4.34
N TRP A 149 -3.61 -2.81 -3.17
CA TRP A 149 -4.68 -1.86 -2.89
C TRP A 149 -4.72 -0.73 -3.93
N TYR A 150 -3.60 -0.08 -4.23
CA TYR A 150 -3.56 1.09 -5.13
C TYR A 150 -3.39 0.76 -6.63
N ALA A 151 -3.00 -0.47 -6.97
CA ALA A 151 -2.70 -0.92 -8.33
C ALA A 151 -3.90 -1.53 -9.05
N GLU A 152 -4.80 -2.24 -8.33
CA GLU A 152 -5.97 -2.89 -8.93
C GLU A 152 -7.14 -1.95 -9.23
N GLY A 153 -7.04 -0.69 -8.82
CA GLY A 153 -7.88 0.33 -9.41
C GLY A 153 -7.52 0.53 -10.86
N THR A 154 -8.39 0.13 -11.78
CA THR A 154 -8.53 0.83 -13.07
C THR A 154 -8.94 2.27 -12.77
N HIS A 155 -7.99 3.07 -12.27
CA HIS A 155 -8.22 4.43 -11.87
C HIS A 155 -8.41 5.22 -13.15
N THR A 156 -9.67 5.53 -13.40
CA THR A 156 -10.06 6.65 -14.23
C THR A 156 -9.78 7.90 -13.39
N TRP A 157 -8.54 8.39 -13.50
CA TRP A 157 -8.05 9.58 -12.80
C TRP A 157 -8.87 10.80 -13.21
N ARG A 158 -9.00 11.83 -12.37
CA ARG A 158 -9.76 13.04 -12.73
C ARG A 158 -8.92 14.31 -12.56
N ASP A 159 -9.09 15.28 -13.45
CA ASP A 159 -8.57 16.64 -13.27
C ASP A 159 -9.37 17.41 -12.19
N ASP A 160 -8.92 18.62 -11.87
CA ASP A 160 -9.58 19.52 -10.92
C ASP A 160 -11.01 19.90 -11.36
N ALA A 161 -11.35 19.69 -12.64
CA ALA A 161 -12.69 19.86 -13.20
C ALA A 161 -13.52 18.55 -13.20
N GLY A 162 -12.99 17.46 -12.65
CA GLY A 162 -13.66 16.17 -12.55
C GLY A 162 -13.70 15.36 -13.86
N ARG A 163 -12.97 15.72 -14.91
CA ARG A 163 -12.90 14.98 -16.18
C ARG A 163 -11.88 13.85 -16.09
N PHE A 164 -12.17 12.73 -16.73
CA PHE A 164 -11.27 11.59 -16.70
C PHE A 164 -9.96 11.88 -17.46
N LEU A 165 -8.82 11.56 -16.84
CA LEU A 165 -7.49 11.68 -17.42
C LEU A 165 -7.07 10.35 -18.04
N ASP A 166 -6.53 10.43 -19.25
CA ASP A 166 -5.85 9.30 -19.88
C ASP A 166 -4.57 8.94 -19.13
N ARG A 167 -4.21 7.66 -19.20
CA ARG A 167 -3.07 7.05 -18.49
C ARG A 167 -1.74 7.76 -18.76
N GLU A 168 -1.61 8.43 -19.90
CA GLU A 168 -0.40 9.11 -20.36
C GLU A 168 -0.21 10.51 -19.74
N ASN A 169 -1.24 11.08 -19.11
CA ASN A 169 -1.24 12.45 -18.58
C ASN A 169 -1.45 12.51 -17.06
N ILE A 170 -0.92 11.53 -16.30
CA ILE A 170 -0.98 11.55 -14.84
C ILE A 170 0.08 12.53 -14.31
N PRO A 171 -0.30 13.65 -13.67
CA PRO A 171 0.68 14.57 -13.10
C PRO A 171 1.53 13.86 -12.04
N ALA A 172 2.84 14.17 -11.96
CA ALA A 172 3.78 13.50 -11.05
C ALA A 172 3.34 13.51 -9.57
N ILE A 173 2.50 14.47 -9.17
CA ILE A 173 1.88 14.58 -7.84
C ILE A 173 0.92 13.42 -7.50
N LEU A 174 0.40 12.71 -8.51
CA LEU A 174 -0.51 11.57 -8.37
C LEU A 174 0.19 10.21 -8.50
N SER A 175 1.51 10.18 -8.66
CA SER A 175 2.28 8.94 -8.80
C SER A 175 2.12 8.01 -7.59
N MET A 176 2.12 6.70 -7.86
CA MET A 176 2.02 5.67 -6.83
C MET A 176 3.16 5.78 -5.80
N ALA A 177 4.36 6.14 -6.24
CA ALA A 177 5.51 6.37 -5.37
C ALA A 177 5.23 7.45 -4.31
N ARG A 178 4.60 8.57 -4.70
CA ARG A 178 4.25 9.64 -3.74
C ARG A 178 3.16 9.19 -2.77
N ARG A 179 2.15 8.45 -3.24
CA ARG A 179 1.08 7.91 -2.39
C ARG A 179 1.59 6.92 -1.34
N LEU A 180 2.66 6.22 -1.64
CA LEU A 180 3.29 5.23 -0.76
C LEU A 180 4.46 5.82 0.05
N SER A 181 4.81 7.09 -0.13
CA SER A 181 5.95 7.73 0.57
C SER A 181 5.82 7.73 2.09
N PHE A 182 4.60 7.60 2.64
CA PHE A 182 4.40 7.44 4.07
C PHE A 182 5.05 6.18 4.64
N ILE A 183 5.26 5.13 3.83
CA ILE A 183 5.92 3.89 4.26
C ILE A 183 7.32 4.21 4.77
N GLY A 184 8.10 5.00 4.03
CA GLY A 184 9.43 5.42 4.44
C GLY A 184 9.43 6.30 5.70
N ALA A 185 8.36 7.08 5.93
CA ALA A 185 8.18 7.81 7.17
C ALA A 185 7.90 6.88 8.36
N LEU A 186 7.12 5.82 8.17
CA LEU A 186 6.84 4.82 9.22
C LEU A 186 8.11 4.06 9.62
N GLN A 187 9.01 3.76 8.69
CA GLN A 187 10.28 3.08 9.00
C GLN A 187 11.20 3.88 9.93
N ARG A 188 10.99 5.19 10.09
CA ARG A 188 11.72 6.01 11.06
C ARG A 188 11.14 5.93 12.47
N LEU A 189 9.92 5.44 12.59
CA LEU A 189 9.14 5.44 13.83
C LEU A 189 8.98 4.03 14.39
N LEU A 190 9.06 3.02 13.52
CA LEU A 190 8.73 1.65 13.83
C LEU A 190 9.79 0.71 13.28
N ASP A 191 10.17 -0.27 14.10
CA ASP A 191 11.06 -1.35 13.68
C ASP A 191 10.33 -2.32 12.75
N ASP A 192 9.11 -2.70 13.14
CA ASP A 192 8.18 -3.50 12.35
C ASP A 192 7.05 -2.64 11.77
N PRO A 193 6.54 -2.95 10.56
CA PRO A 193 5.37 -2.26 10.08
C PRO A 193 4.19 -2.52 11.03
N PRO A 194 3.26 -1.55 11.15
CA PRO A 194 2.07 -1.80 11.96
C PRO A 194 1.35 -3.02 11.38
N PRO A 195 0.75 -3.86 12.25
CA PRO A 195 0.07 -5.06 11.80
C PRO A 195 -0.95 -4.65 10.74
N LEU A 196 -0.80 -5.19 9.53
CA LEU A 196 -1.86 -5.13 8.57
C LEU A 196 -3.06 -5.79 9.23
N PRO A 197 -4.25 -5.20 9.16
CA PRO A 197 -5.39 -5.83 9.77
C PRO A 197 -5.67 -7.14 9.03
N ILE A 198 -5.29 -8.26 9.65
CA ILE A 198 -5.63 -9.61 9.19
C ILE A 198 -7.12 -9.77 9.48
N PHE A 199 -7.94 -9.45 8.49
CA PHE A 199 -9.37 -9.65 8.61
C PHE A 199 -9.69 -11.06 8.12
N THR A 200 -9.84 -11.99 9.07
CA THR A 200 -10.58 -13.23 8.80
C THR A 200 -12.00 -12.84 8.44
N MET A 201 -12.38 -13.02 7.18
CA MET A 201 -13.79 -13.02 6.82
C MET A 201 -14.44 -14.18 7.58
N SER A 202 -15.17 -13.88 8.66
CA SER A 202 -16.13 -14.84 9.19
C SER A 202 -17.20 -14.99 8.11
N GLU A 203 -17.17 -16.10 7.37
CA GLU A 203 -18.22 -16.44 6.39
C GLU A 203 -19.60 -16.58 7.05
N ALA A 204 -19.64 -16.79 8.38
CA ALA A 204 -20.86 -16.79 9.15
C ALA A 204 -21.33 -15.35 9.43
N LEU A 205 -22.49 -14.99 8.86
CA LEU A 205 -23.33 -13.91 9.38
C LEU A 205 -23.63 -14.21 10.86
N PRO A 206 -23.52 -13.22 11.78
CA PRO A 206 -24.01 -13.42 13.13
C PRO A 206 -25.52 -13.72 13.08
N LEU A 207 -25.89 -14.96 13.40
CA LEU A 207 -27.28 -15.33 13.66
C LEU A 207 -27.77 -14.50 14.86
N GLY A 208 -28.71 -13.57 14.63
CA GLY A 208 -29.45 -12.91 15.72
C GLY A 208 -29.49 -11.38 15.75
N MET A 209 -28.99 -10.64 14.74
CA MET A 209 -29.25 -9.20 14.70
C MET A 209 -30.62 -8.87 14.08
N THR A 210 -31.64 -8.69 14.93
CA THR A 210 -32.96 -8.17 14.55
C THR A 210 -32.91 -6.66 14.34
N MET A 211 -33.42 -6.22 13.18
CA MET A 211 -33.28 -4.87 12.60
C MET A 211 -34.25 -3.80 13.14
N GLN A 212 -34.75 -3.90 14.37
CA GLN A 212 -35.92 -3.09 14.78
C GLN A 212 -35.61 -1.68 15.32
N ASN A 213 -34.35 -1.28 15.53
CA ASN A 213 -34.02 0.03 16.12
C ASN A 213 -33.19 0.99 15.24
N LEU A 214 -33.29 0.90 13.91
CA LEU A 214 -32.51 1.78 12.99
C LEU A 214 -33.31 2.93 12.35
N SER A 215 -34.51 3.23 12.87
CA SER A 215 -35.34 4.36 12.44
C SER A 215 -34.97 5.66 13.16
N GLY A 216 -33.70 6.08 13.02
CA GLY A 216 -33.32 7.48 13.22
C GLY A 216 -33.50 8.21 11.89
N VAL A 217 -34.41 9.19 11.85
CA VAL A 217 -34.72 9.93 10.63
C VAL A 217 -33.64 11.00 10.39
N ILE A 218 -32.58 10.65 9.66
CA ILE A 218 -31.81 11.68 8.94
C ILE A 218 -32.66 12.08 7.73
N THR A 219 -33.43 13.17 7.87
CA THR A 219 -34.34 13.71 6.85
C THR A 219 -33.61 14.41 5.71
N ALA A 220 -32.46 15.02 5.99
CA ALA A 220 -31.74 15.81 5.00
C ALA A 220 -30.78 14.93 4.16
N PRO A 221 -30.85 14.99 2.82
CA PRO A 221 -29.79 14.42 1.98
C PRO A 221 -28.48 15.20 2.22
N PRO A 222 -27.32 14.54 2.16
CA PRO A 222 -26.04 15.22 2.33
C PRO A 222 -25.85 16.34 1.29
N ALA A 223 -25.25 17.45 1.72
CA ALA A 223 -25.17 18.72 1.00
C ALA A 223 -24.11 18.71 -0.13
N PHE A 224 -24.22 17.78 -1.08
CA PHE A 224 -23.40 17.78 -2.30
C PHE A 224 -24.17 18.44 -3.44
N SER A 225 -23.56 19.41 -4.13
CA SER A 225 -24.17 20.02 -5.30
C SER A 225 -24.48 18.96 -6.37
N ARG A 226 -25.76 18.78 -6.72
CA ARG A 226 -26.20 17.82 -7.74
C ARG A 226 -25.68 18.17 -9.14
N GLN A 227 -25.47 19.46 -9.39
CA GLN A 227 -24.90 19.97 -10.63
C GLN A 227 -23.44 19.51 -10.79
N HIS A 228 -22.66 19.56 -9.71
CA HIS A 228 -21.23 19.21 -9.75
C HIS A 228 -20.97 17.70 -9.55
N TRP A 229 -21.87 16.99 -8.86
CA TRP A 229 -21.69 15.58 -8.49
C TRP A 229 -22.85 14.64 -8.90
N PRO A 230 -23.32 14.66 -10.16
CA PRO A 230 -24.56 13.99 -10.56
C PRO A 230 -24.54 12.47 -10.35
N ARG A 231 -23.37 11.82 -10.45
CA ARG A 231 -23.22 10.36 -10.23
C ARG A 231 -23.23 9.94 -8.76
N PHE A 232 -23.08 10.89 -7.83
CA PHE A 232 -23.13 10.66 -6.38
C PHE A 232 -24.54 10.86 -5.80
N HIS A 233 -25.50 11.34 -6.61
CA HIS A 233 -26.91 11.46 -6.23
C HIS A 233 -27.74 10.19 -6.45
N THR A 234 -27.09 9.05 -6.69
CA THR A 234 -27.81 7.77 -6.80
C THR A 234 -28.38 7.35 -5.45
N ARG A 235 -29.59 6.76 -5.44
CA ARG A 235 -30.22 6.24 -4.21
C ARG A 235 -29.29 5.30 -3.44
N ARG A 236 -28.46 4.53 -4.15
CA ARG A 236 -27.45 3.64 -3.58
C ARG A 236 -26.37 4.42 -2.83
N PHE A 237 -25.71 5.37 -3.48
CA PHE A 237 -24.64 6.15 -2.86
C PHE A 237 -25.16 6.95 -1.66
N LEU A 238 -26.32 7.61 -1.80
CA LEU A 238 -26.96 8.34 -0.71
C LEU A 238 -27.32 7.42 0.48
N ASN A 239 -27.67 6.15 0.25
CA ASN A 239 -27.88 5.19 1.33
C ASN A 239 -26.59 4.89 2.09
N LEU A 240 -25.46 4.71 1.38
CA LEU A 240 -24.15 4.53 1.99
C LEU A 240 -23.73 5.76 2.80
N CYS A 241 -23.94 6.98 2.27
CA CYS A 241 -23.70 8.22 3.02
C CYS A 241 -24.52 8.27 4.32
N ARG A 242 -25.81 7.90 4.30
CA ARG A 242 -26.61 7.87 5.53
C ARG A 242 -26.12 6.82 6.52
N ARG A 243 -25.66 5.66 6.05
CA ARG A 243 -25.06 4.62 6.91
C ARG A 243 -23.76 5.12 7.56
N TYR A 244 -22.94 5.84 6.79
CA TYR A 244 -21.73 6.49 7.25
C TYR A 244 -22.02 7.52 8.34
N LEU A 245 -22.93 8.47 8.09
CA LEU A 245 -23.31 9.48 9.07
C LEU A 245 -23.83 8.87 10.37
N ARG A 246 -24.73 7.87 10.29
CA ARG A 246 -25.18 7.14 11.49
C ARG A 246 -24.05 6.45 12.24
N PHE A 247 -23.00 6.02 11.55
CA PHE A 247 -21.83 5.44 12.21
C PHE A 247 -21.03 6.54 12.91
N CYS A 248 -20.83 7.71 12.28
CA CYS A 248 -20.24 8.89 12.91
C CYS A 248 -21.01 9.32 14.18
N ASP A 249 -22.34 9.40 14.12
CA ASP A 249 -23.18 9.75 15.28
C ASP A 249 -22.95 8.78 16.46
N ARG A 250 -22.71 7.49 16.17
CA ARG A 250 -22.35 6.50 17.21
C ARG A 250 -20.93 6.69 17.73
N LEU A 251 -19.99 7.13 16.89
CA LEU A 251 -18.63 7.42 17.32
C LEU A 251 -18.54 8.69 18.17
N GLU A 252 -19.43 9.65 17.98
CA GLU A 252 -19.54 10.84 18.84
C GLU A 252 -19.92 10.50 20.29
N GLN A 253 -20.60 9.37 20.49
CA GLN A 253 -20.89 8.83 21.81
C GLN A 253 -19.65 8.22 22.51
N LEU A 254 -18.49 8.17 21.84
CA LEU A 254 -17.23 7.66 22.38
C LEU A 254 -16.37 8.83 22.90
N ASN A 255 -16.20 8.91 24.21
CA ASN A 255 -15.73 10.11 24.91
C ASN A 255 -14.27 10.00 25.39
N THR A 256 -13.62 8.85 25.27
CA THR A 256 -12.23 8.74 25.75
C THR A 256 -11.26 9.47 24.80
N PRO A 257 -10.20 10.12 25.30
CA PRO A 257 -9.21 10.80 24.44
C PRO A 257 -8.63 9.90 23.35
N ARG A 258 -8.47 8.61 23.68
CA ARG A 258 -8.03 7.59 22.73
C ARG A 258 -9.06 7.39 21.61
N GLN A 259 -10.32 7.13 21.95
CA GLN A 259 -11.38 6.90 20.96
C GLN A 259 -11.57 8.12 20.05
N LEU A 260 -11.48 9.34 20.59
CA LEU A 260 -11.54 10.56 19.80
C LEU A 260 -10.41 10.63 18.76
N GLU A 261 -9.18 10.27 19.15
CA GLU A 261 -8.05 10.19 18.22
C GLU A 261 -8.20 9.06 17.20
N VAL A 262 -8.72 7.88 17.59
CA VAL A 262 -9.06 6.81 16.62
C VAL A 262 -10.06 7.32 15.60
N THR A 263 -11.16 7.90 16.06
CA THR A 263 -12.24 8.44 15.21
C THR A 263 -11.71 9.52 14.26
N LYS A 264 -10.81 10.38 14.73
CA LYS A 264 -10.17 11.41 13.89
C LYS A 264 -9.34 10.81 12.75
N TRP A 265 -8.49 9.83 13.03
CA TRP A 265 -7.69 9.16 11.98
C TRP A 265 -8.55 8.34 11.03
N TRP A 266 -9.54 7.63 11.57
CA TRP A 266 -10.53 6.91 10.80
C TRP A 266 -11.31 7.83 9.86
N ARG A 267 -11.81 8.97 10.34
CA ARG A 267 -12.49 9.98 9.51
C ARG A 267 -11.58 10.52 8.41
N LYS A 268 -10.33 10.87 8.72
CA LYS A 268 -9.35 11.27 7.70
C LYS A 268 -9.19 10.23 6.58
N SER A 269 -9.22 8.94 6.92
CA SER A 269 -9.13 7.84 5.93
C SER A 269 -10.37 7.74 5.04
N TRP A 270 -11.56 7.94 5.61
CA TRP A 270 -12.85 7.82 4.91
C TRP A 270 -13.30 9.09 4.18
N GLU A 271 -12.83 10.25 4.60
CA GLU A 271 -13.25 11.54 4.04
C GLU A 271 -12.18 12.15 3.14
N GLY A 272 -10.96 11.59 3.13
CA GLY A 272 -9.87 11.98 2.22
C GLY A 272 -9.19 13.30 2.59
N ALA A 273 -9.39 13.81 3.80
CA ALA A 273 -8.88 15.11 4.23
C ALA A 273 -7.54 14.98 4.98
N ILE A 274 -6.46 14.76 4.22
CA ILE A 274 -5.09 14.69 4.76
C ILE A 274 -4.66 16.02 5.40
N SER A 275 -5.19 17.15 4.90
CA SER A 275 -4.80 18.50 5.31
C SER A 275 -5.90 19.35 5.99
N ARG A 276 -7.12 18.83 6.19
CA ARG A 276 -8.17 19.60 6.88
C ARG A 276 -8.05 19.41 8.39
N GLN A 277 -8.17 20.51 9.13
CA GLN A 277 -8.44 20.43 10.57
C GLN A 277 -9.85 19.86 10.73
N PHE A 278 -9.95 18.66 11.30
CA PHE A 278 -11.23 18.04 11.61
C PHE A 278 -11.69 18.45 12.99
N ASP A 279 -12.89 19.03 13.05
CA ASP A 279 -13.73 18.94 14.23
C ASP A 279 -14.69 17.76 14.04
N ALA A 280 -15.08 17.09 15.14
CA ALA A 280 -16.04 15.99 15.13
C ALA A 280 -17.41 16.37 14.52
N THR A 281 -17.69 17.66 14.37
CA THR A 281 -18.98 18.21 13.96
C THR A 281 -19.04 18.70 12.50
N SER A 282 -17.93 18.64 11.75
CA SER A 282 -17.87 19.25 10.41
C SER A 282 -18.72 18.49 9.36
N GLU A 283 -19.59 19.22 8.65
CA GLU A 283 -20.32 18.72 7.49
C GLU A 283 -19.42 18.56 6.25
N PHE A 284 -19.72 17.58 5.39
CA PHE A 284 -18.93 17.30 4.19
C PHE A 284 -19.47 18.03 2.96
N GLU A 285 -18.79 19.10 2.55
CA GLU A 285 -19.06 19.81 1.28
C GLU A 285 -18.79 18.94 0.02
N PHE A 286 -18.08 17.82 0.17
CA PHE A 286 -17.65 16.93 -0.92
C PHE A 286 -18.00 15.47 -0.59
N PRO A 287 -18.32 14.62 -1.59
CA PRO A 287 -18.55 13.20 -1.35
C PRO A 287 -17.35 12.56 -0.62
N PRO A 288 -17.56 11.87 0.51
CA PRO A 288 -16.45 11.25 1.25
C PRO A 288 -15.69 10.25 0.37
N PHE A 289 -14.38 10.47 0.24
CA PHE A 289 -13.52 9.72 -0.67
C PHE A 289 -13.61 8.20 -0.43
N GLY A 290 -13.62 7.77 0.83
CA GLY A 290 -13.72 6.38 1.22
C GLY A 290 -15.04 5.71 0.89
N ILE A 291 -16.16 6.45 0.93
CA ILE A 291 -17.46 5.92 0.50
C ILE A 291 -17.46 5.73 -1.02
N ALA A 292 -16.91 6.69 -1.76
CA ALA A 292 -16.76 6.60 -3.21
C ALA A 292 -15.85 5.42 -3.59
N GLU A 293 -14.71 5.30 -2.92
CA GLU A 293 -13.78 4.19 -3.08
C GLU A 293 -14.47 2.85 -2.82
N TRP A 294 -15.07 2.67 -1.63
CA TRP A 294 -15.81 1.47 -1.26
C TRP A 294 -16.95 1.12 -2.26
N ALA A 295 -17.70 2.12 -2.71
CA ALA A 295 -18.80 1.92 -3.65
C ALA A 295 -18.32 1.46 -5.04
N CYS A 296 -17.15 1.92 -5.49
CA CYS A 296 -16.54 1.49 -6.74
C CYS A 296 -16.02 0.04 -6.68
N TYR A 297 -15.48 -0.38 -5.54
CA TYR A 297 -14.85 -1.71 -5.37
C TYR A 297 -15.77 -2.81 -4.83
N SER A 298 -17.01 -2.50 -4.45
CA SER A 298 -18.00 -3.51 -4.03
C SER A 298 -18.54 -4.34 -5.22
N VAL A 299 -17.65 -4.80 -6.11
CA VAL A 299 -17.86 -5.40 -7.43
C VAL A 299 -19.07 -6.33 -7.43
N LEU A 300 -20.19 -5.83 -7.97
CA LEU A 300 -21.34 -6.65 -8.30
C LEU A 300 -21.91 -6.18 -9.64
N PRO A 301 -22.15 -7.10 -10.59
CA PRO A 301 -22.82 -6.79 -11.85
C PRO A 301 -24.09 -5.97 -11.62
N HIS A 302 -24.31 -4.93 -12.44
CA HIS A 302 -25.46 -4.02 -12.30
C HIS A 302 -26.82 -4.74 -12.24
N ARG A 303 -26.93 -5.92 -12.86
CA ARG A 303 -28.12 -6.78 -12.83
C ARG A 303 -28.39 -7.39 -11.45
N LEU A 304 -27.34 -7.79 -10.71
CA LEU A 304 -27.46 -8.36 -9.37
C LEU A 304 -27.74 -7.29 -8.32
N LEU A 305 -27.23 -6.08 -8.52
CA LEU A 305 -27.45 -4.92 -7.66
C LEU A 305 -28.91 -4.45 -7.59
N LYS A 306 -29.79 -4.90 -8.50
CA LYS A 306 -31.23 -4.59 -8.45
C LYS A 306 -31.99 -5.46 -7.45
N ARG A 307 -31.41 -6.56 -6.98
CA ARG A 307 -32.05 -7.47 -6.02
C ARG A 307 -32.02 -6.85 -4.61
N PRO A 308 -33.17 -6.68 -3.92
CA PRO A 308 -33.21 -6.07 -2.58
C PRO A 308 -32.30 -6.76 -1.56
N VAL A 309 -32.24 -8.09 -1.57
CA VAL A 309 -31.38 -8.90 -0.71
C VAL A 309 -29.89 -8.57 -0.90
N ILE A 310 -29.47 -8.33 -2.15
CA ILE A 310 -28.10 -7.97 -2.48
C ILE A 310 -27.77 -6.55 -2.02
N GLN A 311 -28.71 -5.60 -2.18
CA GLN A 311 -28.55 -4.24 -1.66
C GLN A 311 -28.47 -4.21 -0.13
N GLN A 312 -29.25 -5.05 0.54
CA GLN A 312 -29.22 -5.19 1.99
C GLN A 312 -27.88 -5.76 2.45
N ARG A 313 -27.39 -6.84 1.81
CA ARG A 313 -26.08 -7.44 2.13
C ARG A 313 -24.93 -6.46 1.91
N LEU A 314 -24.96 -5.69 0.83
CA LEU A 314 -23.99 -4.61 0.60
C LEU A 314 -23.99 -3.56 1.72
N GLY A 315 -25.18 -3.15 2.18
CA GLY A 315 -25.28 -2.19 3.29
C GLY A 315 -24.71 -2.75 4.60
N LEU A 316 -24.87 -4.05 4.86
CA LEU A 316 -24.30 -4.73 6.02
C LEU A 316 -22.77 -4.83 5.91
N ASN A 317 -22.25 -5.24 4.74
CA ASN A 317 -20.81 -5.28 4.49
C ASN A 317 -20.19 -3.89 4.69
N PHE A 318 -20.85 -2.84 4.20
CA PHE A 318 -20.37 -1.46 4.38
C PHE A 318 -20.22 -1.10 5.85
N GLU A 319 -21.26 -1.36 6.67
CA GLU A 319 -21.21 -1.05 8.10
C GLU A 319 -20.18 -1.91 8.85
N GLN A 320 -19.99 -3.15 8.42
CA GLN A 320 -18.93 -4.01 8.92
C GLN A 320 -17.56 -3.41 8.62
N ASP A 321 -17.32 -2.93 7.40
CA ASP A 321 -16.04 -2.33 7.00
C ASP A 321 -15.77 -1.00 7.70
N LEU A 322 -16.80 -0.18 7.94
CA LEU A 322 -16.68 1.01 8.78
C LEU A 322 -16.16 0.64 10.19
N ARG A 323 -16.73 -0.42 10.79
CA ARG A 323 -16.33 -0.91 12.12
C ARG A 323 -14.92 -1.51 12.09
N SER A 324 -14.63 -2.36 11.13
CA SER A 324 -13.34 -3.05 10.99
C SER A 324 -12.20 -2.07 10.74
N THR A 325 -12.39 -1.07 9.87
CA THR A 325 -11.38 -0.01 9.65
C THR A 325 -11.19 0.87 10.89
N TRP A 326 -12.24 1.15 11.66
CA TRP A 326 -12.12 1.87 12.94
C TRP A 326 -11.32 1.07 13.96
N GLN A 327 -11.59 -0.24 14.08
CA GLN A 327 -10.83 -1.14 14.95
C GLN A 327 -9.36 -1.25 14.52
N ALA A 328 -9.08 -1.31 13.23
CA ALA A 328 -7.72 -1.30 12.71
C ALA A 328 -6.97 0.00 13.09
N TRP A 329 -7.62 1.16 12.98
CA TRP A 329 -7.04 2.41 13.50
C TRP A 329 -6.82 2.38 15.01
N ASN A 330 -7.74 1.79 15.78
CA ASN A 330 -7.54 1.62 17.22
C ASN A 330 -6.32 0.75 17.51
N ASN A 331 -6.10 -0.32 16.74
CA ASN A 331 -4.94 -1.20 16.88
C ASN A 331 -3.64 -0.49 16.51
N VAL A 332 -3.62 0.22 15.38
CA VAL A 332 -2.48 1.06 14.95
C VAL A 332 -2.09 2.02 16.07
N LEU A 333 -3.07 2.73 16.65
CA LEU A 333 -2.84 3.69 17.72
C LEU A 333 -2.49 3.05 19.07
N THR A 334 -2.81 1.76 19.30
CA THR A 334 -2.31 1.01 20.48
C THR A 334 -0.80 0.88 20.44
N HIS A 335 -0.25 0.63 19.26
CA HIS A 335 1.17 0.29 19.07
C HIS A 335 2.02 1.52 18.74
N LEU A 336 1.44 2.72 18.76
CA LEU A 336 2.13 3.97 18.50
C LEU A 336 2.17 4.85 19.75
N ASP A 337 3.37 5.31 20.08
CA ASP A 337 3.57 6.32 21.10
C ASP A 337 2.91 7.66 20.70
N SER A 338 2.72 8.56 21.66
CA SER A 338 2.06 9.84 21.41
C SER A 338 2.82 10.74 20.42
N ARG A 339 4.14 10.63 20.37
CA ARG A 339 5.02 11.45 19.51
C ARG A 339 4.94 11.04 18.04
N SER A 340 4.78 9.75 17.75
CA SER A 340 4.71 9.20 16.39
C SER A 340 3.35 9.42 15.70
N ARG A 341 2.31 9.79 16.46
CA ARG A 341 0.96 10.02 15.92
C ARG A 341 0.88 11.16 14.91
N HIS A 342 1.76 12.15 15.00
CA HIS A 342 1.77 13.30 14.07
C HIS A 342 2.27 12.94 12.67
N ALA A 343 2.97 11.81 12.53
CA ALA A 343 3.53 11.34 11.26
C ALA A 343 2.63 10.30 10.57
N LEU A 344 1.46 10.00 11.14
CA LEU A 344 0.53 9.06 10.54
C LEU A 344 -0.07 9.59 9.25
N HIS A 345 -0.23 8.70 8.28
CA HIS A 345 -0.91 9.00 7.03
C HIS A 345 -2.32 8.42 7.07
N PRO A 346 -3.38 9.15 6.66
CA PRO A 346 -4.75 8.62 6.68
C PRO A 346 -4.97 7.36 5.83
N TYR A 347 -4.05 7.07 4.92
CA TYR A 347 -4.09 5.84 4.15
C TYR A 347 -3.51 4.63 4.87
N LEU A 348 -2.99 4.76 6.09
CA LEU A 348 -2.47 3.63 6.88
C LEU A 348 -3.54 2.56 7.20
N VAL A 349 -4.81 2.92 7.13
CA VAL A 349 -5.91 1.96 7.10
C VAL A 349 -6.89 2.49 6.06
N PRO A 350 -6.80 2.08 4.78
CA PRO A 350 -7.67 2.61 3.76
C PRO A 350 -9.11 2.07 3.94
N PRO A 351 -10.12 2.81 3.48
CA PRO A 351 -11.54 2.40 3.52
C PRO A 351 -11.84 1.02 2.91
N ARG A 352 -10.97 0.55 1.99
CA ARG A 352 -11.07 -0.77 1.34
C ARG A 352 -10.29 -1.90 2.02
N ALA A 353 -9.61 -1.66 3.14
CA ALA A 353 -8.72 -2.64 3.78
C ALA A 353 -9.40 -3.97 4.14
N CYS A 354 -10.73 -3.98 4.30
CA CYS A 354 -11.51 -5.12 4.76
C CYS A 354 -11.98 -6.08 3.66
N TRP A 355 -11.77 -5.75 2.38
CA TRP A 355 -12.31 -6.51 1.24
C TRP A 355 -11.36 -7.53 0.64
N LEU A 356 -10.08 -7.40 0.95
CA LEU A 356 -9.03 -8.04 0.19
C LEU A 356 -8.36 -9.05 1.10
N THR A 357 -8.66 -10.34 0.87
CA THR A 357 -7.83 -11.43 1.35
C THR A 357 -6.39 -11.14 0.94
N THR A 358 -5.46 -11.45 1.84
CA THR A 358 -4.00 -11.27 1.72
C THR A 358 -3.53 -11.18 0.27
N PRO A 359 -2.81 -10.12 -0.15
CA PRO A 359 -2.20 -10.12 -1.47
C PRO A 359 -1.16 -11.22 -1.47
N THR A 360 -1.48 -12.33 -2.13
CA THR A 360 -0.52 -13.37 -2.44
C THR A 360 0.47 -12.76 -3.42
N PHE A 361 1.68 -12.47 -2.95
CA PHE A 361 2.82 -12.55 -3.85
C PHE A 361 2.81 -13.97 -4.41
N ALA A 362 2.70 -14.07 -5.73
CA ALA A 362 2.26 -15.29 -6.40
C ALA A 362 2.94 -16.55 -5.86
N SER A 363 2.12 -17.56 -5.58
CA SER A 363 2.37 -18.89 -6.14
C SER A 363 1.24 -19.12 -7.15
N GLY A 364 1.53 -18.87 -8.43
CA GLY A 364 0.66 -19.19 -9.58
C GLY A 364 -0.80 -18.67 -9.53
N SER A 365 -1.06 -17.48 -10.08
CA SER A 365 -2.42 -17.10 -10.48
C SER A 365 -2.89 -17.91 -11.70
N PRO A 366 -4.17 -18.30 -11.79
CA PRO A 366 -4.89 -18.18 -13.05
C PRO A 366 -5.22 -16.72 -13.36
#